data_AF-S3A2Q4-F1
#
_entry.id   AF-S3A2Q4-F1
#
_cell.length_a   1.000
_cell.length_b   1.000
_cell.length_c   1.000
_cell.angle_alpha   90.00
_cell.angle_beta   90.00
_cell.angle_gamma   90.00
#
_symmetry.space_group_name_H-M   'P 1'
#
loop_
_entity.id
_entity.type
_entity.pdbx_description
1 polymer ?
#
loop_
_entity_poly.entity_id
_entity_poly.type
_entity_poly.pdbx_seq_one_letter_code
_entity_poly.pdbx_strand_id
1 'polypeptide(L)'
;MCNSVFLTRSGYSGRVLKITRSATAFQYAALGAGLYAPKKFTATFEGDKWLSVRARVTIDAEWEKAEFGYRVTRLQVDEVDGGEKITSEMVREIPVTTLLRKAALRAILRGPHRTPPVFRFSIDIPEEEVQRLVSEGPKPATLRLVSHFYTVASIVGLPPVEFVIKKLGLKPRTASHWIKLARERGFLKVIALSEVTRQEEAMEFEDDVAGPDLIENVGMEQVSGA
;
A
#
# COMPACT_ATOMS: atom_id res chain seq x y z
N MET A 1 -1.00 16.69 -16.99
CA MET A 1 0.32 16.42 -17.59
C MET A 1 0.94 15.20 -16.90
N CYS A 2 1.13 14.10 -17.63
CA CYS A 2 1.64 12.83 -17.11
C CYS A 2 3.18 12.85 -17.07
N ASN A 3 3.78 12.87 -15.88
CA ASN A 3 5.23 12.69 -15.74
C ASN A 3 5.59 11.20 -15.69
N SER A 4 6.07 10.67 -16.82
CA SER A 4 6.75 9.38 -16.91
C SER A 4 8.21 9.53 -16.50
N VAL A 5 8.58 8.99 -15.33
CA VAL A 5 9.97 8.91 -14.88
C VAL A 5 10.50 7.48 -15.06
N PHE A 6 11.54 7.37 -15.89
CA PHE A 6 12.35 6.18 -16.11
C PHE A 6 13.48 6.16 -15.08
N LEU A 7 13.64 5.04 -14.35
CA LEU A 7 14.82 4.81 -13.53
C LEU A 7 15.37 3.44 -13.91
N THR A 8 16.61 3.45 -14.38
CA THR A 8 17.42 2.28 -14.72
C THR A 8 18.68 2.29 -13.85
N ARG A 9 18.77 1.36 -12.89
CA ARG A 9 19.92 0.46 -12.66
C ARG A 9 19.80 -0.28 -11.31
N SER A 10 19.86 -1.61 -11.41
CA SER A 10 20.56 -2.57 -10.54
C SER A 10 19.72 -3.83 -10.25
N GLY A 11 20.22 -4.99 -10.71
CA GLY A 11 19.90 -6.34 -10.20
C GLY A 11 18.57 -7.01 -10.58
N TYR A 12 17.48 -6.28 -10.80
CA TYR A 12 16.16 -6.87 -11.06
C TYR A 12 15.51 -6.23 -12.29
N SER A 13 15.84 -6.76 -13.47
CA SER A 13 15.32 -6.26 -14.75
C SER A 13 13.88 -6.71 -14.96
N GLY A 14 12.92 -5.92 -14.48
CA GLY A 14 11.61 -5.89 -15.08
C GLY A 14 11.09 -4.46 -15.28
N ARG A 15 10.63 -4.12 -16.49
CA ARG A 15 10.09 -2.80 -16.83
C ARG A 15 8.60 -2.72 -16.47
N VAL A 16 8.30 -1.97 -15.42
CA VAL A 16 6.96 -1.40 -15.24
C VAL A 16 6.84 -0.25 -16.23
N LEU A 17 6.07 -0.43 -17.30
CA LEU A 17 5.93 0.58 -18.35
C LEU A 17 5.25 1.83 -17.83
N LYS A 18 4.17 1.66 -17.06
CA LYS A 18 3.37 2.79 -16.60
C LYS A 18 2.65 2.43 -15.31
N ILE A 19 2.85 3.24 -14.29
CA ILE A 19 1.95 3.29 -13.14
C ILE A 19 1.19 4.59 -13.27
N THR A 20 -0.10 4.47 -13.56
CA THR A 20 -1.02 5.59 -13.58
C THR A 20 -1.74 5.59 -12.25
N ARG A 21 -1.52 6.63 -11.46
CA ARG A 21 -2.29 6.83 -10.24
C ARG A 21 -3.60 7.51 -10.64
N SER A 22 -4.72 6.84 -10.41
CA SER A 22 -5.98 7.54 -10.23
C SER A 22 -6.03 7.98 -8.76
N ALA A 23 -5.25 9.00 -8.39
CA ALA A 23 -5.26 9.52 -7.04
C ALA A 23 -5.07 11.03 -7.07
N THR A 24 -6.18 11.75 -6.89
CA THR A 24 -6.17 13.12 -6.38
C THR A 24 -5.44 13.12 -5.02
N ALA A 25 -4.75 14.20 -4.67
CA ALA A 25 -3.81 14.29 -3.53
C ALA A 25 -4.36 13.81 -2.15
N PHE A 26 -5.66 13.58 -2.01
CA PHE A 26 -6.36 13.13 -0.80
C PHE A 26 -6.53 11.60 -0.66
N GLN A 27 -6.07 10.80 -1.61
CA GLN A 27 -6.26 9.33 -1.58
C GLN A 27 -5.01 8.58 -1.12
N TYR A 28 -4.43 8.93 0.03
CA TYR A 28 -3.32 8.18 0.64
C TYR A 28 -3.69 7.71 2.05
N ALA A 29 -3.26 6.51 2.41
CA ALA A 29 -3.29 5.98 3.78
C ALA A 29 -1.92 6.18 4.44
N ALA A 30 -1.89 6.73 5.65
CA ALA A 30 -0.67 6.82 6.44
C ALA A 30 -0.37 5.45 7.07
N LEU A 31 0.84 4.95 6.82
CA LEU A 31 1.26 3.59 7.23
C LEU A 31 2.14 3.61 8.48
N GLY A 32 2.44 4.80 9.01
CA GLY A 32 3.46 5.00 10.04
C GLY A 32 4.86 5.16 9.44
N ALA A 33 5.83 5.56 10.28
CA ALA A 33 7.22 5.78 9.87
C ALA A 33 7.39 6.63 8.58
N GLY A 34 6.52 7.63 8.40
CA GLY A 34 6.50 8.54 7.24
C GLY A 34 6.18 7.88 5.89
N LEU A 35 5.70 6.63 5.90
CA LEU A 35 5.23 5.92 4.72
C LEU A 35 3.76 6.26 4.43
N TYR A 36 3.47 6.41 3.14
CA TYR A 36 2.13 6.64 2.62
C TYR A 36 1.85 5.66 1.48
N ALA A 37 0.71 4.97 1.55
CA ALA A 37 0.21 4.10 0.49
C ALA A 37 -0.89 4.82 -0.26
N PRO A 38 -0.87 4.91 -1.60
CA PRO A 38 -2.05 5.35 -2.33
C PRO A 38 -3.22 4.39 -2.05
N LYS A 39 -4.41 4.91 -1.76
CA LYS A 39 -5.61 4.10 -1.52
C LYS A 39 -6.00 3.28 -2.74
N LYS A 40 -5.72 3.77 -3.95
CA LYS A 40 -5.95 3.05 -5.21
C LYS A 40 -4.82 3.33 -6.20
N PHE A 41 -4.47 2.36 -7.02
CA PHE A 41 -3.58 2.58 -8.15
C PHE A 41 -3.87 1.63 -9.31
N THR A 42 -3.48 2.05 -10.51
CA THR A 42 -3.45 1.21 -11.70
C THR A 42 -2.00 1.03 -12.15
N ALA A 43 -1.60 -0.21 -12.39
CA ALA A 43 -0.28 -0.54 -12.92
C ALA A 43 -0.39 -1.36 -14.19
N THR A 44 0.31 -0.92 -15.23
CA THR A 44 0.38 -1.61 -16.53
C THR A 44 1.79 -2.12 -16.77
N PHE A 45 1.86 -3.38 -17.15
CA PHE A 45 3.06 -4.15 -17.44
C PHE A 45 3.00 -4.64 -18.88
N GLU A 46 4.13 -4.66 -19.57
CA GLU A 46 4.23 -5.15 -20.94
C GLU A 46 5.65 -5.63 -21.18
N GLY A 47 5.81 -6.73 -21.94
CA GLY A 47 7.06 -7.07 -22.61
C GLY A 47 8.24 -7.39 -21.68
N ASP A 48 8.07 -8.32 -20.74
CA ASP A 48 9.14 -8.65 -19.80
C ASP A 48 9.49 -10.14 -19.75
N LYS A 49 10.74 -10.48 -19.43
CA LYS A 49 11.24 -11.87 -19.39
C LYS A 49 10.54 -12.76 -18.35
N TRP A 50 9.79 -12.16 -17.42
CA TRP A 50 9.03 -12.88 -16.38
C TRP A 50 7.54 -13.00 -16.69
N LEU A 51 7.05 -12.36 -17.74
CA LEU A 51 5.82 -12.78 -18.38
C LEU A 51 6.28 -13.76 -19.46
N SER A 52 5.97 -15.05 -19.29
CA SER A 52 6.14 -16.05 -20.36
C SER A 52 5.38 -15.67 -21.64
N VAL A 53 4.56 -14.62 -21.56
CA VAL A 53 3.57 -14.18 -22.53
C VAL A 53 3.82 -12.75 -22.98
N ARG A 54 3.80 -12.53 -24.30
CA ARG A 54 3.79 -11.19 -24.90
C ARG A 54 2.38 -10.61 -24.81
N ALA A 55 2.00 -10.14 -23.63
CA ALA A 55 0.75 -9.48 -23.38
C ALA A 55 0.95 -8.20 -22.57
N ARG A 56 -0.01 -7.29 -22.67
CA ARG A 56 -0.12 -6.15 -21.75
C ARG A 56 -1.01 -6.57 -20.60
N VAL A 57 -0.51 -6.45 -19.37
CA VAL A 57 -1.25 -6.76 -18.16
C VAL A 57 -1.48 -5.49 -17.37
N THR A 58 -2.74 -5.18 -17.08
CA THR A 58 -3.15 -4.05 -16.24
C THR A 58 -3.79 -4.56 -14.96
N ILE A 59 -3.34 -4.04 -13.82
CA ILE A 59 -3.86 -4.35 -12.49
C ILE A 59 -4.39 -3.06 -11.88
N ASP A 60 -5.66 -3.10 -11.46
CA ASP A 60 -6.20 -2.13 -10.50
C ASP A 60 -6.16 -2.73 -9.11
N ALA A 61 -5.63 -1.97 -8.17
CA ALA A 61 -5.48 -2.39 -6.79
C ALA A 61 -5.96 -1.31 -5.83
N GLU A 62 -6.54 -1.76 -4.72
CA GLU A 62 -7.05 -0.91 -3.65
C GLU A 62 -6.43 -1.31 -2.32
N TRP A 63 -6.12 -0.32 -1.50
CA TRP A 63 -5.57 -0.51 -0.18
C TRP A 63 -6.63 -1.10 0.75
N GLU A 64 -6.34 -2.25 1.32
CA GLU A 64 -7.16 -2.92 2.31
C GLU A 64 -6.51 -2.72 3.69
N LYS A 65 -7.17 -1.92 4.54
CA LYS A 65 -6.64 -1.57 5.86
C LYS A 65 -6.64 -2.78 6.78
N ALA A 66 -7.67 -3.62 6.69
CA ALA A 66 -7.80 -4.81 7.53
C ALA A 66 -6.60 -5.75 7.31
N GLU A 67 -6.29 -6.06 6.06
CA GLU A 67 -5.21 -6.98 5.69
C GLU A 67 -3.82 -6.31 5.65
N PHE A 68 -3.76 -4.99 5.87
CA PHE A 68 -2.54 -4.19 5.77
C PHE A 68 -1.79 -4.41 4.44
N GLY A 69 -2.54 -4.45 3.35
CA GLY A 69 -2.05 -4.81 2.02
C GLY A 69 -2.91 -4.24 0.90
N TYR A 70 -2.63 -4.66 -0.32
CA TYR A 70 -3.45 -4.30 -1.48
C TYR A 70 -4.28 -5.49 -1.95
N ARG A 71 -5.56 -5.26 -2.20
CA ARG A 71 -6.45 -6.19 -2.90
C ARG A 71 -6.50 -5.82 -4.37
N VAL A 72 -6.36 -6.81 -5.25
CA VAL A 72 -6.60 -6.63 -6.69
C VAL A 72 -8.11 -6.57 -6.93
N THR A 73 -8.58 -5.49 -7.54
CA THR A 73 -10.00 -5.31 -7.90
C THR A 73 -10.26 -5.57 -9.36
N ARG A 74 -9.24 -5.42 -10.22
CA ARG A 74 -9.33 -5.76 -11.64
C ARG A 74 -7.99 -6.26 -12.16
N LEU A 75 -8.06 -7.32 -12.97
CA LEU A 75 -6.98 -7.78 -13.82
C LEU A 75 -7.47 -7.73 -15.27
N GLN A 76 -6.73 -7.03 -16.12
CA GLN A 76 -6.99 -6.96 -17.55
C GLN A 76 -5.76 -7.42 -18.32
N VAL A 77 -5.98 -8.24 -19.34
CA VAL A 77 -4.95 -8.77 -20.22
C VAL A 77 -5.33 -8.39 -21.64
N ASP A 78 -4.51 -7.58 -22.27
CA ASP A 78 -4.71 -7.11 -23.63
C ASP A 78 -3.64 -7.69 -24.55
N GLU A 79 -4.07 -8.05 -25.76
CA GLU A 79 -3.17 -8.45 -26.83
C GLU A 79 -2.32 -7.24 -27.23
N VAL A 80 -1.05 -7.48 -27.53
CA VAL A 80 -0.16 -6.46 -28.10
C VAL A 80 -0.02 -6.72 -29.59
N ASP A 81 0.17 -5.67 -30.39
CA ASP A 81 0.28 -5.81 -31.85
C ASP A 81 1.38 -6.80 -32.25
N GLY A 82 1.02 -7.80 -33.06
CA GLY A 82 1.92 -8.89 -33.45
C GLY A 82 2.28 -9.85 -32.32
N GLY A 83 1.51 -9.84 -31.23
CA GLY A 83 1.59 -10.79 -30.12
C GLY A 83 0.89 -12.12 -30.41
N GLU A 84 1.01 -13.04 -29.47
CA GLU A 84 0.26 -14.30 -29.51
C GLU A 84 -1.19 -14.06 -29.06
N LYS A 85 -2.13 -14.77 -29.66
CA LYS A 85 -3.54 -14.75 -29.25
C LYS A 85 -3.64 -15.15 -27.78
N ILE A 86 -4.31 -14.32 -26.98
CA ILE A 86 -4.52 -14.61 -25.56
C ILE A 86 -5.31 -15.92 -25.40
N THR A 87 -4.73 -16.87 -24.68
CA THR A 87 -5.39 -18.13 -24.30
C THR A 87 -5.65 -18.20 -22.79
N SER A 88 -6.50 -19.13 -22.37
CA SER A 88 -6.76 -19.37 -20.95
C SER A 88 -5.52 -19.88 -20.21
N GLU A 89 -4.64 -20.62 -20.89
CA GLU A 89 -3.35 -21.08 -20.36
C GLU A 89 -2.44 -19.89 -20.04
N MET A 90 -2.29 -18.96 -21.00
CA MET A 90 -1.50 -17.72 -20.82
C MET A 90 -1.97 -16.90 -19.61
N VAL A 91 -3.29 -16.73 -19.44
CA VAL A 91 -3.85 -15.95 -18.33
C VAL A 91 -3.52 -16.59 -16.98
N ARG A 92 -3.50 -17.93 -16.89
CA ARG A 92 -3.18 -18.65 -15.65
C ARG A 92 -1.70 -18.55 -15.27
N GLU A 93 -0.82 -18.33 -16.24
CA GLU A 93 0.61 -18.16 -15.99
C GLU A 93 0.99 -16.77 -15.47
N ILE A 94 0.05 -15.79 -15.52
CA ILE A 94 0.33 -14.43 -15.07
C ILE A 94 0.63 -14.42 -13.56
N PRO A 95 1.83 -13.99 -13.13
CA PRO A 95 2.19 -14.01 -11.72
C PRO A 95 1.62 -12.78 -11.00
N VAL A 96 0.31 -12.75 -10.82
CA VAL A 96 -0.45 -11.61 -10.26
C VAL A 96 0.13 -11.11 -8.93
N THR A 97 0.50 -12.02 -8.03
CA THR A 97 1.11 -11.65 -6.73
C THR A 97 2.44 -10.91 -6.90
N THR A 98 3.29 -11.39 -7.82
CA THR A 98 4.59 -10.75 -8.11
C THR A 98 4.39 -9.38 -8.77
N LEU A 99 3.43 -9.29 -9.68
CA LEU A 99 3.03 -8.05 -10.34
C LEU A 99 2.53 -7.01 -9.34
N LEU A 100 1.57 -7.39 -8.50
CA LEU A 100 1.01 -6.53 -7.47
C LEU A 100 2.11 -6.04 -6.51
N ARG A 101 2.99 -6.95 -6.06
CA ARG A 101 4.13 -6.61 -5.21
C ARG A 101 5.00 -5.52 -5.84
N LYS A 102 5.37 -5.68 -7.13
CA LYS A 102 6.17 -4.70 -7.87
C LYS A 102 5.43 -3.37 -8.02
N ALA A 103 4.15 -3.41 -8.37
CA ALA A 103 3.32 -2.21 -8.52
C ALA A 103 3.18 -1.46 -7.20
N ALA A 104 2.80 -2.15 -6.12
CA ALA A 104 2.62 -1.60 -4.79
C ALA A 104 3.90 -0.93 -4.28
N LEU A 105 5.05 -1.62 -4.38
CA LEU A 105 6.35 -1.07 -4.00
C LEU A 105 6.63 0.25 -4.73
N ARG A 106 6.45 0.28 -6.06
CA ARG A 106 6.70 1.47 -6.87
C ARG A 106 5.65 2.57 -6.65
N ALA A 107 4.41 2.20 -6.32
CA ALA A 107 3.35 3.12 -5.97
C ALA A 107 3.60 3.81 -4.63
N ILE A 108 4.12 3.08 -3.63
CA ILE A 108 4.52 3.62 -2.31
C ILE A 108 5.73 4.54 -2.47
N LEU A 109 6.79 4.06 -3.15
CA LEU A 109 8.05 4.80 -3.33
C LEU A 109 7.88 6.18 -3.97
N ARG A 110 6.94 6.31 -4.91
CA ARG A 110 6.71 7.59 -5.58
C ARG A 110 6.08 8.65 -4.65
N GLY A 111 5.46 8.25 -3.53
CA GLY A 111 4.84 9.11 -2.50
C GLY A 111 3.86 10.18 -3.02
N PRO A 112 3.19 10.96 -2.17
CA PRO A 112 2.64 12.26 -2.58
C PRO A 112 3.78 13.23 -2.95
N HIS A 113 3.52 14.16 -3.88
CA HIS A 113 4.53 15.10 -4.41
C HIS A 113 5.22 15.97 -3.34
N ARG A 114 4.72 15.98 -2.09
CA ARG A 114 5.24 16.73 -0.94
C ARG A 114 5.86 15.88 0.18
N THR A 115 6.16 14.61 -0.07
CA THR A 115 6.86 13.78 0.94
C THR A 115 8.32 14.25 1.05
N PRO A 116 8.84 14.58 2.24
CA PRO A 116 10.23 14.99 2.42
C PRO A 116 11.20 13.98 1.79
N PRO A 117 12.34 14.43 1.21
CA PRO A 117 13.29 13.57 0.52
C PRO A 117 13.70 12.34 1.33
N VAL A 118 13.81 12.48 2.65
CA VAL A 118 14.17 11.42 3.62
C VAL A 118 13.31 10.15 3.50
N PHE A 119 12.06 10.28 3.02
CA PHE A 119 11.13 9.17 2.80
C PHE A 119 11.11 8.63 1.35
N ARG A 120 11.70 9.36 0.39
CA ARG A 120 11.94 8.86 -0.98
C ARG A 120 13.20 7.99 -1.05
N PHE A 121 14.17 8.22 -0.16
CA PHE A 121 15.44 7.48 -0.09
C PHE A 121 15.36 6.11 0.58
N SER A 122 14.21 5.70 1.11
CA SER A 122 14.17 4.71 2.19
C SER A 122 14.29 3.24 1.78
N ILE A 123 14.27 2.94 0.48
CA ILE A 123 14.54 1.58 -0.04
C ILE A 123 15.94 1.47 -0.65
N ASP A 124 16.48 2.60 -1.12
CA ASP A 124 17.84 2.74 -1.67
C ASP A 124 18.70 3.60 -0.74
N ILE A 125 18.69 3.29 0.55
CA ILE A 125 19.64 3.87 1.49
C ILE A 125 21.01 3.29 1.12
N PRO A 126 22.05 4.12 0.92
CA PRO A 126 23.40 3.62 0.64
C PRO A 126 23.82 2.59 1.68
N GLU A 127 24.43 1.50 1.25
CA GLU A 127 24.85 0.41 2.15
C GLU A 127 25.73 0.94 3.30
N GLU A 128 26.60 1.92 3.02
CA GLU A 128 27.44 2.58 4.02
C GLU A 128 26.62 3.28 5.13
N GLU A 129 25.52 3.93 4.76
CA GLU A 129 24.61 4.60 5.69
C GLU A 129 23.87 3.56 6.55
N VAL A 130 23.43 2.46 5.94
CA VAL A 130 22.82 1.34 6.66
C VAL A 130 23.80 0.77 7.68
N GLN A 131 25.03 0.48 7.26
CA GLN A 131 26.07 -0.07 8.13
C GLN A 131 26.45 0.89 9.27
N ARG A 132 26.50 2.20 9.01
CA ARG A 132 26.70 3.21 10.06
C ARG A 132 25.57 3.16 11.09
N LEU A 133 24.31 3.15 10.65
CA LEU A 133 23.16 3.10 11.57
C LEU A 133 23.11 1.77 12.35
N VAL A 134 23.50 0.67 11.72
CA VAL A 134 23.56 -0.65 12.37
C VAL A 134 24.68 -0.69 13.44
N SER A 135 25.86 -0.12 13.16
CA SER A 135 26.98 -0.10 14.11
C SER A 135 26.69 0.78 15.34
N GLU A 136 25.84 1.80 15.18
CA GLU A 136 25.34 2.61 16.29
C GLU A 136 24.36 1.88 17.23
N GLY A 137 23.85 0.71 16.85
CA GLY A 137 22.93 -0.10 17.64
C GLY A 137 21.47 0.40 17.60
N PRO A 138 20.60 -0.04 18.54
CA PRO A 138 19.16 0.25 18.52
C PRO A 138 18.82 1.67 19.02
N LYS A 139 19.41 2.68 18.37
CA LYS A 139 19.08 4.10 18.55
C LYS A 139 17.80 4.48 17.80
N PRO A 140 17.17 5.62 18.11
CA PRO A 140 15.95 6.06 17.44
C PRO A 140 16.02 6.08 15.91
N ALA A 141 17.15 6.48 15.33
CA ALA A 141 17.33 6.49 13.87
C ALA A 141 17.29 5.06 13.29
N THR A 142 18.04 4.13 13.89
CA THR A 142 18.09 2.72 13.49
C THR A 142 16.74 2.02 13.70
N LEU A 143 16.01 2.32 14.78
CA LEU A 143 14.69 1.74 15.03
C LEU A 143 13.62 2.28 14.07
N ARG A 144 13.72 3.54 13.64
CA ARG A 144 12.88 4.07 12.55
C ARG A 144 13.16 3.33 11.24
N LEU A 145 14.44 3.03 10.96
CA LEU A 145 14.82 2.25 9.79
C LEU A 145 14.29 0.80 9.84
N VAL A 146 14.40 0.14 11.00
CA VAL A 146 13.80 -1.19 11.23
C VAL A 146 12.29 -1.16 10.99
N SER A 147 11.60 -0.17 11.57
CA SER A 147 10.15 0.00 11.37
C SER A 147 9.80 0.21 9.91
N HIS A 148 10.61 0.98 9.19
CA HIS A 148 10.43 1.24 7.77
C HIS A 148 10.50 -0.05 6.95
N PHE A 149 11.59 -0.82 7.08
CA PHE A 149 11.75 -2.08 6.36
C PHE A 149 10.68 -3.12 6.72
N TYR A 150 10.31 -3.22 8.00
CA TYR A 150 9.24 -4.09 8.44
C TYR A 150 7.89 -3.73 7.80
N THR A 151 7.56 -2.43 7.78
CA THR A 151 6.30 -1.92 7.23
C THR A 151 6.23 -2.16 5.72
N VAL A 152 7.29 -1.81 4.98
CA VAL A 152 7.38 -2.06 3.54
C VAL A 152 7.21 -3.54 3.23
N ALA A 153 7.92 -4.42 3.94
CA ALA A 153 7.81 -5.87 3.72
C ALA A 153 6.39 -6.39 3.96
N SER A 154 5.74 -5.92 5.02
CA SER A 154 4.36 -6.31 5.35
C SER A 154 3.40 -5.93 4.21
N ILE A 155 3.47 -4.69 3.73
CA ILE A 155 2.61 -4.18 2.65
C ILE A 155 2.77 -4.96 1.35
N VAL A 156 4.01 -5.33 1.02
CA VAL A 156 4.32 -5.98 -0.26
C VAL A 156 4.27 -7.51 -0.14
N GLY A 157 3.75 -8.04 0.98
CA GLY A 157 3.57 -9.47 1.22
C GLY A 157 4.88 -10.25 1.25
N LEU A 158 5.94 -9.67 1.81
CA LEU A 158 7.21 -10.33 2.11
C LEU A 158 7.29 -10.66 3.60
N PRO A 159 7.99 -11.73 4.02
CA PRO A 159 8.20 -12.04 5.43
C PRO A 159 8.94 -10.87 6.13
N PRO A 160 8.27 -10.11 7.03
CA PRO A 160 8.83 -8.82 7.47
C PRO A 160 10.12 -8.94 8.27
N VAL A 161 10.21 -9.97 9.12
CA VAL A 161 11.40 -10.24 9.93
C VAL A 161 12.59 -10.62 9.05
N GLU A 162 12.38 -11.51 8.07
CA GLU A 162 13.44 -11.90 7.13
C GLU A 162 13.91 -10.73 6.28
N PHE A 163 12.98 -9.85 5.89
CA PHE A 163 13.32 -8.67 5.11
C PHE A 163 14.21 -7.72 5.92
N VAL A 164 13.89 -7.48 7.20
CA VAL A 164 14.73 -6.68 8.12
C VAL A 164 16.11 -7.33 8.30
N ILE A 165 16.16 -8.66 8.50
CA ILE A 165 17.42 -9.42 8.61
C ILE A 165 18.30 -9.19 7.39
N LYS A 166 17.74 -9.41 6.19
CA LYS A 166 18.47 -9.30 4.92
C LYS A 166 18.93 -7.87 4.64
N LYS A 167 18.07 -6.87 4.90
CA LYS A 167 18.37 -5.47 4.61
C LYS A 167 19.34 -4.81 5.59
N LEU A 168 19.42 -5.30 6.83
CA LEU A 168 20.31 -4.75 7.85
C LEU A 168 21.52 -5.64 8.17
N GLY A 169 21.65 -6.80 7.51
CA GLY A 169 22.73 -7.76 7.79
C GLY A 169 22.73 -8.30 9.23
N LEU A 170 21.56 -8.34 9.88
CA LEU A 170 21.46 -8.69 11.30
C LEU A 170 21.28 -10.19 11.54
N LYS A 171 21.77 -10.69 12.67
CA LYS A 171 21.39 -12.03 13.15
C LYS A 171 19.88 -12.06 13.49
N PRO A 172 19.17 -13.20 13.31
CA PRO A 172 17.72 -13.28 13.53
C PRO A 172 17.26 -12.82 14.92
N ARG A 173 18.01 -13.19 15.98
CA ARG A 173 17.73 -12.76 17.36
C ARG A 173 17.84 -11.25 17.53
N THR A 174 18.86 -10.62 16.93
CA THR A 174 19.08 -9.17 16.98
C THR A 174 17.96 -8.43 16.26
N ALA A 175 17.59 -8.86 15.05
CA ALA A 175 16.48 -8.27 14.30
C ALA A 175 15.17 -8.36 15.08
N SER A 176 14.86 -9.52 15.66
CA SER A 176 13.65 -9.72 16.48
C SER A 176 13.62 -8.79 17.69
N HIS A 177 14.76 -8.65 18.39
CA HIS A 177 14.89 -7.72 19.51
C HIS A 177 14.69 -6.26 19.08
N TRP A 178 15.27 -5.85 17.96
CA TRP A 178 15.13 -4.49 17.45
C TRP A 178 13.71 -4.18 16.96
N ILE A 179 13.04 -5.15 16.35
CA ILE A 179 11.61 -5.03 15.98
C ILE A 179 10.76 -4.85 17.24
N LYS A 180 11.03 -5.64 18.30
CA LYS A 180 10.35 -5.48 19.60
C LYS A 180 10.57 -4.08 20.17
N LEU A 181 11.82 -3.60 20.21
CA LEU A 181 12.13 -2.23 20.66
C LEU A 181 11.46 -1.15 19.80
N ALA A 182 11.37 -1.35 18.49
CA ALA A 182 10.69 -0.42 17.59
C ALA A 182 9.19 -0.34 17.89
N ARG A 183 8.54 -1.46 18.27
CA ARG A 183 7.14 -1.49 18.71
C ARG A 183 6.97 -0.82 20.07
N GLU A 184 7.77 -1.21 21.05
CA GLU A 184 7.71 -0.68 22.43
C GLU A 184 7.92 0.83 22.47
N ARG A 185 8.77 1.36 21.60
CA ARG A 185 9.05 2.81 21.49
C ARG A 185 8.12 3.54 20.51
N GLY A 186 7.10 2.87 19.99
CA GLY A 186 6.08 3.47 19.12
C GLY A 186 6.55 3.85 17.72
N PHE A 187 7.74 3.41 17.28
CA PHE A 187 8.21 3.60 15.90
C PHE A 187 7.43 2.73 14.94
N LEU A 188 7.17 1.48 15.33
CA LEU A 188 6.38 0.52 14.57
C LEU A 188 4.98 0.43 15.16
N LYS A 189 4.02 1.13 14.52
CA LYS A 189 2.60 0.92 14.80
C LYS A 189 2.17 -0.34 14.09
N VAL A 190 2.03 -1.43 14.85
CA VAL A 190 1.29 -2.59 14.36
C VAL A 190 -0.16 -2.13 14.35
N ILE A 191 -0.72 -1.85 13.16
CA ILE A 191 -2.17 -1.78 13.04
C ILE A 191 -2.62 -3.21 13.29
N ALA A 192 -3.07 -3.49 14.51
CA ALA A 192 -3.57 -4.81 14.83
C ALA A 192 -4.82 -5.03 13.96
N LEU A 193 -4.86 -6.16 13.25
CA LEU A 193 -6.05 -6.64 12.53
C LEU A 193 -7.33 -6.55 13.40
N SER A 194 -7.20 -6.61 14.72
CA SER A 194 -8.27 -6.51 15.71
C SER A 194 -8.78 -5.09 16.02
N GLU A 195 -8.09 -4.02 15.62
CA GLU A 195 -8.53 -2.63 15.87
C GLU A 195 -9.41 -2.08 14.74
N VAL A 196 -9.36 -2.67 13.55
CA VAL A 196 -10.18 -2.26 12.41
C VAL A 196 -11.66 -2.62 12.64
N THR A 197 -11.92 -3.81 13.20
CA THR A 197 -13.29 -4.27 13.53
C THR A 197 -13.99 -3.37 14.56
N ARG A 198 -13.26 -2.84 15.55
CA ARG A 198 -13.84 -2.03 16.62
C ARG A 198 -14.17 -0.59 16.23
N GLN A 199 -13.49 -0.04 15.23
CA GLN A 199 -13.76 1.34 14.78
C GLN A 199 -14.86 1.40 13.72
N GLU A 200 -15.12 0.31 13.00
CA GLU A 200 -16.22 0.22 12.03
C GLU A 200 -17.57 0.01 12.75
N GLU A 201 -17.63 -0.88 13.75
CA GLU A 201 -18.84 -1.04 14.60
C GLU A 201 -19.24 0.23 15.38
N ALA A 202 -18.29 1.11 15.68
CA ALA A 202 -18.55 2.37 16.39
C ALA A 202 -18.95 3.53 15.47
N MET A 203 -18.80 3.38 14.14
CA MET A 203 -19.13 4.41 13.14
C MET A 203 -20.35 4.05 12.29
N GLU A 204 -20.77 2.78 12.30
CA GLU A 204 -21.98 2.30 11.62
C GLU A 204 -23.28 2.49 12.43
N PHE A 205 -23.20 3.03 13.66
CA PHE A 205 -24.34 3.20 14.57
C PHE A 205 -24.96 4.61 14.61
N GLU A 206 -24.54 5.55 13.74
CA GLU A 206 -25.13 6.91 13.69
C GLU A 206 -26.17 7.14 12.59
N ASP A 207 -26.46 6.17 11.72
CA ASP A 207 -27.44 6.34 10.63
C ASP A 207 -28.79 5.59 10.84
N ASP A 208 -29.01 4.95 11.99
CA ASP A 208 -30.26 4.26 12.31
C ASP A 208 -30.94 4.86 13.55
N VAL A 209 -31.50 6.06 13.40
CA VAL A 209 -32.71 6.45 14.15
C VAL A 209 -33.83 6.64 13.14
N ALA A 210 -34.53 5.54 12.88
CA ALA A 210 -35.90 5.53 12.36
C ALA A 210 -36.79 6.49 13.18
N GLY A 211 -37.78 7.14 12.59
CA GLY A 211 -38.38 6.86 11.30
C GLY A 211 -39.50 7.84 10.95
N PRO A 212 -40.21 7.56 9.85
CA PRO A 212 -41.37 8.30 9.42
C PRO A 212 -42.57 7.87 10.27
N ASP A 213 -43.36 8.83 10.76
CA ASP A 213 -44.80 8.60 10.86
C ASP A 213 -45.59 9.91 10.94
N LEU A 214 -46.52 9.99 10.00
CA LEU A 214 -47.64 10.91 9.91
C LEU A 214 -48.62 10.60 11.04
N ILE A 215 -49.02 11.59 11.84
CA ILE A 215 -50.37 11.59 12.42
C ILE A 215 -50.95 13.00 12.33
N GLU A 216 -52.10 13.04 11.67
CA GLU A 216 -53.07 14.12 11.52
C GLU A 216 -53.41 14.79 12.85
N ASN A 217 -53.65 16.11 12.81
CA ASN A 217 -54.51 16.75 13.79
C ASN A 217 -55.52 17.63 13.07
N VAL A 218 -56.70 17.04 12.88
CA VAL A 218 -57.99 17.71 12.67
C VAL A 218 -58.48 18.18 14.04
N GLY A 219 -58.89 19.45 14.17
CA GLY A 219 -59.65 19.90 15.34
C GLY A 219 -59.81 21.42 15.51
N MET A 220 -60.87 21.96 14.88
CA MET A 220 -61.83 22.96 15.39
C MET A 220 -61.43 24.36 15.87
N GLU A 221 -61.97 25.36 15.13
CA GLU A 221 -63.03 26.28 15.58
C GLU A 221 -62.80 27.19 16.82
N GLN A 222 -62.56 28.49 16.56
CA GLN A 222 -63.16 29.57 17.35
C GLN A 222 -63.62 30.70 16.40
N VAL A 223 -64.92 30.96 16.48
CA VAL A 223 -65.66 32.12 15.98
C VAL A 223 -65.44 33.31 16.93
N SER A 224 -65.67 34.53 16.41
CA SER A 224 -65.78 35.85 17.09
C SER A 224 -64.49 36.67 17.10
N GLY A 225 -64.42 37.92 16.66
CA GLY A 225 -65.42 38.89 16.24
C GLY A 225 -64.84 40.31 16.44
N ALA A 226 -64.96 41.18 15.43
CA ALA A 226 -65.03 42.66 15.46
C ALA A 226 -64.72 43.20 14.05
#